data_AF-A0A643C4H1-F1
#
_entry.id   AF-A0A643C4H1-F1
#
_cell.length_a   1.000
_cell.length_b   1.000
_cell.length_c   1.000
_cell.angle_alpha   90.00
_cell.angle_beta   90.00
_cell.angle_gamma   90.00
#
_symmetry.space_group_name_H-M   'P 1'
#
loop_
_entity.id
_entity.type
_entity.pdbx_description
1 polymer ?
#
loop_
_entity_poly.entity_id
_entity_poly.type
_entity_poly.pdbx_seq_one_letter_code
_entity_poly.pdbx_strand_id
1 'polypeptide(L)'
;MDELEGQLLAKVLALEKERVALSHSSQQQRQEVEKELDALQDRVAELEHALGLVAPLTWGWGTSFQVAQLPLSLKDNGWHHICLSWTTRDGLWSAYQDGELRGSGENLAAWHPIKPHGILILGQEQVRLRDTLGGRFDATQAFVGDIAQFNLWDHTLTPAQVLGIANCTGPLLGNVIPWEDKLVEAFGGATKAAFDVCKGRAKA
;
A
#
# COMPACT_ATOMS: atom_id res chain seq x y z
N MET A 1 -68.22 -4.15 6.79
CA MET A 1 -66.87 -4.75 6.77
C MET A 1 -65.93 -3.82 6.02
N ASP A 2 -66.38 -3.29 4.88
CA ASP A 2 -65.63 -2.41 3.97
C ASP A 2 -65.19 -1.05 4.56
N GLU A 3 -65.95 -0.45 5.48
CA GLU A 3 -65.61 0.88 6.01
C GLU A 3 -64.39 0.86 6.95
N LEU A 4 -64.26 -0.20 7.76
CA LEU A 4 -63.13 -0.37 8.67
C LEU A 4 -61.84 -0.70 7.89
N GLU A 5 -61.96 -1.45 6.80
CA GLU A 5 -60.86 -1.77 5.89
C GLU A 5 -60.37 -0.51 5.16
N GLY A 6 -61.28 0.35 4.69
CA GLY A 6 -60.94 1.65 4.12
C GLY A 6 -60.22 2.58 5.11
N GLN A 7 -60.68 2.62 6.37
CA GLN A 7 -60.00 3.40 7.42
C GLN A 7 -58.61 2.85 7.76
N LEU A 8 -58.44 1.53 7.78
CA LEU A 8 -57.16 0.88 8.05
C LEU A 8 -56.14 1.17 6.93
N LEU A 9 -56.55 1.04 5.67
CA LEU A 9 -55.71 1.35 4.51
C LEU A 9 -55.26 2.81 4.50
N ALA A 10 -56.16 3.75 4.79
CA ALA A 10 -55.82 5.17 4.88
C ALA A 10 -54.77 5.43 5.97
N LYS A 11 -54.87 4.75 7.11
CA LYS A 11 -53.93 4.88 8.23
C LYS A 11 -52.56 4.27 7.93
N VAL A 12 -52.50 3.13 7.23
CA VAL A 12 -51.25 2.51 6.79
C VAL A 12 -50.51 3.44 5.80
N LEU A 13 -51.22 4.00 4.82
CA LEU A 13 -50.61 4.93 3.86
C LEU A 13 -50.07 6.21 4.54
N ALA A 14 -50.78 6.74 5.53
CA ALA A 14 -50.30 7.89 6.31
C ALA A 14 -49.01 7.55 7.08
N LEU A 15 -48.96 6.38 7.73
CA LEU A 15 -47.78 5.92 8.47
C LEU A 15 -46.60 5.63 7.54
N GLU A 16 -46.84 5.07 6.34
CA GLU A 16 -45.78 4.87 5.36
C GLU A 16 -45.20 6.20 4.87
N LYS A 17 -46.03 7.21 4.67
CA LYS A 17 -45.60 8.57 4.31
C LYS A 17 -44.73 9.18 5.41
N GLU A 18 -45.14 9.06 6.67
CA GLU A 18 -44.35 9.52 7.82
C GLU A 18 -43.01 8.77 7.94
N ARG A 19 -43.02 7.43 7.77
CA ARG A 19 -41.81 6.61 7.77
C ARG A 19 -40.81 7.06 6.70
N VAL A 20 -41.29 7.32 5.48
CA VAL A 20 -40.45 7.76 4.36
C VAL A 20 -39.86 9.15 4.63
N ALA A 21 -40.66 10.08 5.16
CA ALA A 21 -40.18 11.42 5.54
C ALA A 21 -39.10 11.36 6.63
N LEU A 22 -39.30 10.54 7.67
CA LEU A 22 -38.31 10.33 8.72
C LEU A 22 -37.03 9.68 8.20
N SER A 23 -37.14 8.70 7.30
CA SER A 23 -35.99 8.06 6.65
C SER A 23 -35.15 9.07 5.87
N HIS A 24 -35.80 9.91 5.06
CA HIS A 24 -35.12 10.98 4.32
C HIS A 24 -34.44 12.00 5.23
N SER A 25 -35.13 12.46 6.29
CA SER A 25 -34.54 13.40 7.24
C SER A 25 -33.34 12.81 7.97
N SER A 26 -33.40 11.52 8.34
CA SER A 26 -32.28 10.81 8.99
C SER A 26 -31.09 10.64 8.04
N GLN A 27 -31.34 10.30 6.78
CA GLN A 27 -30.28 10.21 5.76
C GLN A 27 -29.63 11.57 5.51
N GLN A 28 -30.42 12.63 5.40
CA GLN A 28 -29.91 13.98 5.15
C GLN A 28 -29.07 14.48 6.33
N GLN A 29 -29.52 14.23 7.56
CA GLN A 29 -28.76 14.58 8.75
C GLN A 29 -27.46 13.78 8.85
N ARG A 30 -27.47 12.51 8.46
CA ARG A 30 -26.25 11.68 8.40
C ARG A 30 -25.27 12.22 7.36
N GLN A 31 -25.75 12.63 6.19
CA GLN A 31 -24.91 13.22 5.15
C GLN A 31 -24.28 14.55 5.60
N GLU A 32 -25.03 15.40 6.29
CA GLU A 32 -24.48 16.66 6.80
C GLU A 32 -23.40 16.41 7.85
N VAL A 33 -23.63 15.45 8.77
CA VAL A 33 -22.63 15.05 9.78
C VAL A 33 -21.38 14.47 9.12
N GLU A 34 -21.52 13.61 8.11
CA GLU A 34 -20.38 13.05 7.37
C GLU A 34 -19.59 14.15 6.65
N LYS A 35 -20.27 15.14 6.07
CA LYS A 35 -19.64 16.29 5.41
C LYS A 35 -18.89 17.20 6.38
N GLU A 36 -19.48 17.49 7.55
CA GLU A 36 -18.79 18.27 8.60
C GLU A 36 -17.58 17.52 9.15
N LEU A 37 -17.68 16.19 9.30
CA LEU A 37 -16.58 15.35 9.74
C LEU A 37 -15.42 15.37 8.74
N ASP A 38 -15.71 15.23 7.44
CA ASP A 38 -14.71 15.31 6.37
C ASP A 38 -14.03 16.70 6.37
N ALA A 39 -14.79 17.79 6.49
CA ALA A 39 -14.24 19.14 6.57
C ALA A 39 -13.35 19.37 7.81
N LEU A 40 -13.68 18.73 8.93
CA LEU A 40 -12.85 18.76 10.14
C LEU A 40 -11.57 17.93 9.97
N GLN A 41 -11.64 16.78 9.30
CA GLN A 41 -10.47 15.95 8.99
C GLN A 41 -9.46 16.70 8.11
N ASP A 42 -9.93 17.40 7.08
CA ASP A 42 -9.06 18.20 6.19
C ASP A 42 -8.34 19.30 6.97
N ARG A 43 -9.06 20.00 7.85
CA ARG A 43 -8.48 21.06 8.69
C ARG A 43 -7.46 20.52 9.70
N VAL A 44 -7.67 19.31 10.22
CA VAL A 44 -6.70 18.65 11.11
C VAL A 44 -5.44 18.28 10.34
N ALA A 45 -5.58 17.72 9.13
CA ALA A 45 -4.45 17.38 8.28
C ALA A 45 -3.60 18.62 7.91
N GLU A 46 -4.23 19.76 7.63
CA GLU A 46 -3.53 21.04 7.39
C GLU A 46 -2.74 21.51 8.61
N LEU A 47 -3.32 21.39 9.81
CA LEU A 47 -2.67 21.76 11.06
C LEU A 47 -1.50 20.83 11.41
N GLU A 48 -1.62 19.52 11.19
CA GLU A 48 -0.54 18.55 11.39
C GLU A 48 0.66 18.85 10.48
N HIS A 49 0.39 19.16 9.20
CA HIS A 49 1.41 19.53 8.24
C HIS A 49 2.12 20.85 8.58
N ALA A 50 1.39 21.84 9.11
CA ALA A 50 1.95 23.12 9.53
C ALA A 50 2.82 23.04 10.80
N LEU A 51 2.56 22.05 11.66
CA LEU A 51 3.27 21.88 12.94
C LEU A 51 4.48 20.95 12.85
N GLY A 52 4.71 20.27 11.71
CA GLY A 52 5.81 19.31 11.54
C GLY A 52 5.73 18.13 12.54
N LEU A 53 4.56 17.90 13.13
CA LEU A 53 4.32 16.81 14.07
C LEU A 53 4.10 15.54 13.27
N VAL A 54 5.16 14.74 13.09
CA VAL A 54 5.04 13.35 12.66
C VAL A 54 4.53 12.51 13.85
N ALA A 55 3.24 12.61 14.14
CA ALA A 55 2.49 11.63 14.92
C ALA A 55 0.99 11.91 14.75
N PRO A 56 0.20 10.98 14.15
CA PRO A 56 -1.24 11.14 14.09
C PRO A 56 -1.81 11.07 15.51
N LEU A 57 -2.50 12.13 15.95
CA LEU A 57 -3.33 12.04 17.14
C LEU A 57 -4.56 11.18 16.79
N THR A 58 -4.56 9.98 17.35
CA THR A 58 -5.50 8.90 17.05
C THR A 58 -6.94 9.25 17.44
N TRP A 59 -7.80 9.47 16.44
CA TRP A 59 -9.24 9.29 16.60
C TRP A 59 -9.63 7.89 16.12
N GLY A 60 -9.60 6.91 17.02
CA GLY A 60 -10.50 5.74 17.01
C GLY A 60 -10.52 4.77 15.83
N TRP A 61 -9.70 4.92 14.78
CA TRP A 61 -9.56 3.95 13.69
C TRP A 61 -8.07 3.68 13.49
N GLY A 62 -7.63 2.52 13.95
CA GLY A 62 -6.22 2.13 13.99
C GLY A 62 -5.63 1.86 12.61
N THR A 63 -5.09 2.89 11.96
CA THR A 63 -4.00 2.71 11.00
C THR A 63 -2.72 3.24 11.62
N SER A 64 -2.16 2.46 12.54
CA SER A 64 -0.76 2.63 12.93
C SER A 64 0.09 2.29 11.71
N PHE A 65 0.82 3.26 11.16
CA PHE A 65 1.84 2.98 10.16
C PHE A 65 2.94 2.19 10.85
N GLN A 66 2.96 0.88 10.60
CA GLN A 66 4.00 0.01 11.13
C GLN A 66 5.19 0.02 10.18
N VAL A 67 6.38 0.25 10.74
CA VAL A 67 7.64 0.28 10.00
C VAL A 67 8.55 -0.80 10.58
N ALA A 68 9.18 -1.59 9.71
CA ALA A 68 10.26 -2.50 10.07
C ALA A 68 11.59 -1.92 9.59
N GLN A 69 12.56 -1.80 10.49
CA GLN A 69 13.93 -1.47 10.10
C GLN A 69 14.62 -2.74 9.60
N LEU A 70 15.10 -2.69 8.36
CA LEU A 70 15.78 -3.81 7.71
C LEU A 70 17.29 -3.70 7.97
N PRO A 71 17.95 -4.70 8.57
CA PRO A 71 19.38 -4.66 8.87
C PRO A 71 20.23 -4.97 7.61
N LEU A 72 20.08 -4.16 6.57
CA LEU A 72 20.81 -4.28 5.30
C LEU A 72 21.99 -3.30 5.26
N SER A 73 23.08 -3.69 4.62
CA SER A 73 24.29 -2.87 4.46
C SER A 73 24.60 -2.65 2.98
N LEU A 74 24.25 -1.46 2.47
CA LEU A 74 24.35 -1.10 1.04
C LEU A 74 25.38 0.01 0.76
N LYS A 75 26.37 0.18 1.65
CA LYS A 75 27.29 1.34 1.63
C LYS A 75 28.54 1.14 0.77
N ASP A 76 28.69 0.02 0.10
CA ASP A 76 29.91 -0.34 -0.62
C ASP A 76 29.91 0.07 -2.11
N ASN A 77 28.87 0.80 -2.55
CA ASN A 77 28.70 1.27 -3.93
C ASN A 77 28.69 0.13 -4.98
N GLY A 78 28.32 -1.09 -4.55
CA GLY A 78 28.18 -2.28 -5.38
C GLY A 78 26.72 -2.67 -5.65
N TRP A 79 26.55 -3.62 -6.57
CA TRP A 79 25.25 -4.24 -6.84
C TRP A 79 24.94 -5.28 -5.77
N HIS A 80 23.86 -5.06 -5.04
CA HIS A 80 23.32 -6.02 -4.09
C HIS A 80 21.99 -6.61 -4.56
N HIS A 81 21.83 -7.90 -4.35
CA HIS A 81 20.52 -8.53 -4.46
C HIS A 81 19.77 -8.39 -3.13
N ILE A 82 18.57 -7.81 -3.15
CA ILE A 82 17.72 -7.66 -1.96
C ILE A 82 16.41 -8.42 -2.20
N CYS A 83 16.03 -9.26 -1.24
CA CYS A 83 14.73 -9.92 -1.27
C CYS A 83 14.02 -9.72 0.07
N LEU A 84 12.76 -9.28 0.01
CA LEU A 84 11.89 -9.10 1.16
C LEU A 84 10.71 -10.04 1.03
N SER A 85 10.35 -10.71 2.12
CA SER A 85 9.13 -11.51 2.19
C SER A 85 8.26 -11.02 3.32
N TRP A 86 6.94 -11.08 3.13
CA TRP A 86 5.96 -10.71 4.14
C TRP A 86 4.72 -11.62 4.05
N THR A 87 4.09 -11.91 5.18
CA THR A 87 2.87 -12.74 5.25
C THR A 87 1.73 -12.02 5.97
N THR A 88 0.51 -12.17 5.46
CA THR A 88 -0.66 -11.48 6.03
C THR A 88 -1.05 -12.01 7.40
N ARG A 89 -1.04 -13.33 7.63
CA ARG A 89 -1.64 -13.91 8.85
C ARG A 89 -0.96 -13.39 10.13
N ASP A 90 0.37 -13.54 10.19
CA ASP A 90 1.14 -13.27 11.42
C ASP A 90 2.05 -12.04 11.26
N GLY A 91 2.02 -11.38 10.10
CA GLY A 91 2.91 -10.27 9.81
C GLY A 91 4.39 -10.67 9.79
N LEU A 92 4.68 -11.94 9.50
CA LEU A 92 6.06 -12.44 9.44
C LEU A 92 6.75 -11.80 8.26
N TRP A 93 7.91 -11.20 8.52
CA TRP A 93 8.76 -10.61 7.50
C TRP A 93 10.18 -11.16 7.59
N SER A 94 10.84 -11.25 6.44
CA SER A 94 12.25 -11.61 6.34
C SER A 94 12.93 -10.70 5.31
N ALA A 95 14.19 -10.37 5.57
CA ALA A 95 15.01 -9.53 4.72
C ALA A 95 16.31 -10.26 4.38
N TYR A 96 16.56 -10.41 3.08
CA TYR A 96 17.74 -11.08 2.55
C TYR A 96 18.61 -10.07 1.80
N GLN A 97 19.92 -10.21 1.97
CA GLN A 97 20.93 -9.48 1.19
C GLN A 97 21.90 -10.49 0.58
N ASP A 98 22.08 -10.43 -0.73
CA ASP A 98 22.99 -11.30 -1.48
C ASP A 98 22.74 -12.79 -1.24
N GLY A 99 21.47 -13.16 -1.03
CA GLY A 99 21.04 -14.54 -0.82
C GLY A 99 21.03 -14.98 0.65
N GLU A 100 21.62 -14.19 1.55
CA GLU A 100 21.70 -14.49 2.98
C GLU A 100 20.61 -13.78 3.76
N LEU A 101 20.01 -14.46 4.75
CA LEU A 101 19.05 -13.85 5.67
C LEU A 101 19.79 -12.86 6.59
N ARG A 102 19.37 -11.59 6.59
CA ARG A 102 19.92 -10.53 7.42
C ARG A 102 19.03 -10.17 8.60
N GLY A 103 17.72 -10.32 8.46
CA GLY A 103 16.78 -10.01 9.52
C GLY A 103 15.43 -10.64 9.29
N SER A 104 14.68 -10.80 10.37
CA SER A 104 13.31 -11.27 10.35
C SER A 104 12.54 -10.75 11.56
N GLY A 105 11.22 -10.75 11.48
CA GLY A 105 10.35 -10.40 12.59
C GLY A 105 8.90 -10.79 12.31
N GLU A 106 8.01 -10.35 13.19
CA GLU A 106 6.59 -10.68 13.18
C GLU A 106 5.75 -9.42 13.47
N ASN A 107 4.43 -9.55 13.39
CA ASN A 107 3.45 -8.50 13.69
C ASN A 107 3.55 -7.23 12.82
N LEU A 108 4.28 -7.27 11.70
CA LEU A 108 4.26 -6.21 10.70
C LEU A 108 2.99 -6.35 9.87
N ALA A 109 2.07 -5.40 10.00
CA ALA A 109 0.78 -5.36 9.31
C ALA A 109 -0.02 -6.69 9.39
N ALA A 110 0.10 -7.43 10.50
CA ALA A 110 -0.61 -8.70 10.66
C ALA A 110 -2.13 -8.51 10.46
N TRP A 111 -2.76 -9.43 9.74
CA TRP A 111 -4.16 -9.43 9.32
C TRP A 111 -4.57 -8.33 8.33
N HIS A 112 -3.62 -7.60 7.73
CA HIS A 112 -3.90 -6.53 6.76
C HIS A 112 -3.43 -6.91 5.35
N PRO A 113 -4.27 -7.59 4.53
CA PRO A 113 -3.88 -7.95 3.18
C PRO A 113 -3.62 -6.71 2.31
N ILE A 114 -2.63 -6.81 1.42
CA ILE A 114 -2.37 -5.76 0.42
C ILE A 114 -3.59 -5.67 -0.50
N LYS A 115 -4.17 -4.47 -0.60
CA LYS A 115 -5.34 -4.25 -1.46
C LYS A 115 -4.97 -4.42 -2.94
N PRO A 116 -5.80 -5.11 -3.75
CA PRO A 116 -5.56 -5.24 -5.18
C PRO A 116 -5.77 -3.91 -5.91
N HIS A 117 -5.38 -3.87 -7.19
CA HIS A 117 -5.53 -2.70 -8.09
C HIS A 117 -4.75 -1.45 -7.66
N GLY A 118 -3.65 -1.64 -6.92
CA GLY A 118 -2.71 -0.56 -6.63
C GLY A 118 -1.85 -0.17 -7.84
N ILE A 119 -1.19 0.99 -7.73
CA ILE A 119 -0.16 1.44 -8.66
C ILE A 119 1.20 1.19 -8.02
N LEU A 120 2.09 0.50 -8.73
CA LEU A 120 3.48 0.33 -8.31
C LEU A 120 4.34 1.41 -8.95
N ILE A 121 5.06 2.15 -8.13
CA ILE A 121 6.04 3.16 -8.56
C ILE A 121 7.40 2.76 -8.00
N LEU A 122 8.42 2.81 -8.85
CA LEU A 122 9.82 2.61 -8.45
C LEU A 122 10.51 3.97 -8.37
N GLY A 123 11.33 4.15 -7.32
CA GLY A 123 12.20 5.31 -7.17
C GLY A 123 11.60 6.52 -6.45
N GLN A 124 10.30 6.50 -6.13
CA GLN A 124 9.61 7.58 -5.41
C GLN A 124 8.69 7.01 -4.34
N GLU A 125 8.59 7.70 -3.21
CA GLU A 125 7.60 7.42 -2.16
C GLU A 125 6.24 7.99 -2.59
N GLN A 126 5.18 7.17 -2.50
CA GLN A 126 3.83 7.58 -2.88
C GLN A 126 3.09 8.18 -1.68
N VAL A 127 3.09 9.50 -1.56
CA VAL A 127 2.24 10.18 -0.57
C VAL A 127 0.78 9.98 -0.96
N ARG A 128 0.05 9.17 -0.19
CA ARG A 128 -1.40 9.05 -0.33
C ARG A 128 -2.07 10.27 0.30
N LEU A 129 -2.57 11.16 -0.54
CA LEU A 129 -3.79 11.92 -0.22
C LEU A 129 -4.98 11.24 -0.91
N ARG A 130 -6.15 11.35 -0.28
CA ARG A 130 -7.39 10.63 -0.61
C ARG A 130 -7.79 10.74 -2.10
N ASP A 131 -7.32 11.80 -2.78
CA ASP A 131 -7.63 12.10 -4.18
C ASP A 131 -6.42 12.06 -5.14
N THR A 132 -5.26 11.51 -4.75
CA THR A 132 -4.09 11.46 -5.64
C THR A 132 -3.38 10.10 -5.59
N LEU A 133 -3.84 9.17 -6.43
CA LEU A 133 -3.05 7.99 -6.77
C LEU A 133 -1.85 8.44 -7.62
N GLY A 134 -0.65 8.42 -7.04
CA GLY A 134 0.62 8.58 -7.77
C GLY A 134 1.05 10.01 -8.13
N GLY A 135 0.58 11.06 -7.44
CA GLY A 135 0.76 12.45 -7.92
C GLY A 135 1.47 13.44 -7.00
N ARG A 136 1.96 13.05 -5.81
CA ARG A 136 2.87 13.89 -5.03
C ARG A 136 4.03 13.04 -4.51
N PHE A 137 5.23 13.44 -4.88
CA PHE A 137 6.48 12.79 -4.50
C PHE A 137 7.30 13.78 -3.67
N ASP A 138 7.86 13.32 -2.57
CA ASP A 138 8.87 14.06 -1.82
C ASP A 138 10.26 13.76 -2.39
N ALA A 139 10.89 14.76 -2.99
CA ALA A 139 12.22 14.63 -3.58
C ALA A 139 13.28 14.22 -2.54
N THR A 140 13.07 14.48 -1.25
CA THR A 140 13.99 14.08 -0.17
C THR A 140 13.94 12.57 0.12
N GLN A 141 12.89 11.89 -0.34
CA GLN A 141 12.68 10.45 -0.18
C GLN A 141 12.89 9.68 -1.50
N ALA A 142 13.32 10.38 -2.55
CA ALA A 142 13.61 9.77 -3.84
C ALA A 142 14.81 8.81 -3.74
N PHE A 143 14.69 7.66 -4.40
CA PHE A 143 15.83 6.76 -4.57
C PHE A 143 16.81 7.34 -5.58
N VAL A 144 18.10 7.30 -5.24
CA VAL A 144 19.18 7.69 -6.14
C VAL A 144 20.09 6.49 -6.34
N GLY A 145 20.09 5.94 -7.55
CA GLY A 145 20.88 4.77 -7.93
C GLY A 145 20.24 4.01 -9.09
N ASP A 146 20.72 2.79 -9.31
CA ASP A 146 20.22 1.91 -10.35
C ASP A 146 19.36 0.78 -9.76
N ILE A 147 18.27 0.42 -10.45
CA ILE A 147 17.41 -0.71 -10.10
C ILE A 147 17.36 -1.66 -11.29
N ALA A 148 17.50 -2.95 -11.02
CA ALA A 148 17.32 -3.99 -12.02
C ALA A 148 16.74 -5.26 -11.40
N GLN A 149 16.15 -6.11 -12.26
CA GLN A 149 15.58 -7.40 -11.87
C GLN A 149 14.54 -7.33 -10.74
N PHE A 150 13.73 -6.26 -10.70
CA PHE A 150 12.62 -6.17 -9.76
C PHE A 150 11.55 -7.20 -10.12
N ASN A 151 11.27 -8.11 -9.19
CA ASN A 151 10.28 -9.16 -9.36
C ASN A 151 9.37 -9.23 -8.13
N LEU A 152 8.12 -9.64 -8.33
CA LEU A 152 7.13 -9.78 -7.27
C LEU A 152 6.40 -11.13 -7.36
N TRP A 153 6.25 -11.76 -6.19
CA TRP A 153 5.51 -13.00 -6.00
C TRP A 153 4.39 -12.81 -4.97
N ASP A 154 3.32 -13.58 -5.10
CA ASP A 154 2.20 -13.64 -4.16
C ASP A 154 2.40 -14.67 -3.04
N HIS A 155 3.59 -15.26 -2.97
CA HIS A 155 3.98 -16.26 -1.98
C HIS A 155 5.42 -16.04 -1.51
N THR A 156 5.75 -16.61 -0.35
CA THR A 156 7.10 -16.54 0.21
C THR A 156 8.04 -17.49 -0.51
N LEU A 157 9.19 -16.99 -0.97
CA LEU A 157 10.26 -17.80 -1.54
C LEU A 157 11.02 -18.54 -0.42
N THR A 158 11.52 -19.74 -0.74
CA THR A 158 12.41 -20.47 0.16
C THR A 158 13.81 -19.85 0.17
N PRO A 159 14.60 -20.00 1.26
CA PRO A 159 15.98 -19.49 1.31
C PRO A 159 16.85 -19.99 0.14
N ALA A 160 16.66 -21.25 -0.29
CA ALA A 160 17.39 -21.81 -1.42
C ALA A 160 17.03 -21.13 -2.75
N GLN A 161 15.75 -20.79 -2.96
CA GLN A 161 15.33 -20.02 -4.12
C GLN A 161 15.93 -18.61 -4.10
N VAL A 162 15.87 -17.92 -2.95
CA VAL A 162 16.44 -16.57 -2.77
C VAL A 162 17.94 -16.57 -3.07
N LEU A 163 18.68 -17.58 -2.57
CA LEU A 163 20.10 -17.77 -2.87
C LEU A 163 20.34 -18.05 -4.37
N GLY A 164 19.49 -18.86 -4.98
CA GLY A 164 19.53 -19.11 -6.43
C GLY A 164 19.37 -17.83 -7.26
N ILE A 165 18.61 -16.85 -6.77
CA ILE A 165 18.50 -15.50 -7.37
C ILE A 165 19.78 -14.73 -7.25
N ALA A 166 20.28 -14.61 -6.02
CA ALA A 166 21.49 -13.85 -5.76
C ALA A 166 22.69 -14.36 -6.58
N ASN A 167 22.73 -15.68 -6.83
CA ASN A 167 23.84 -16.35 -7.51
C ASN A 167 23.57 -16.65 -8.99
N CYS A 168 22.46 -16.19 -9.56
CA CYS A 168 22.11 -16.42 -10.98
C CYS A 168 21.99 -17.90 -11.38
N THR A 169 21.68 -18.81 -10.45
CA THR A 169 21.59 -20.25 -10.72
C THR A 169 20.15 -20.74 -10.92
N GLY A 170 19.15 -19.90 -10.70
CA GLY A 170 17.73 -20.21 -10.92
C GLY A 170 17.05 -19.23 -11.90
N PRO A 171 15.95 -19.62 -12.56
CA PRO A 171 15.08 -18.72 -13.34
C PRO A 171 13.98 -18.12 -12.46
N LEU A 172 13.81 -16.79 -12.51
CA LEU A 172 13.32 -16.03 -11.35
C LEU A 172 12.39 -14.89 -11.76
N LEU A 173 11.45 -15.24 -12.61
CA LEU A 173 10.39 -14.34 -12.97
C LEU A 173 9.32 -14.38 -11.89
N GLY A 174 8.97 -13.20 -11.37
CA GLY A 174 7.82 -13.02 -10.50
C GLY A 174 6.54 -13.49 -11.20
N ASN A 175 5.69 -14.25 -10.49
CA ASN A 175 4.38 -14.62 -11.03
C ASN A 175 3.38 -13.46 -11.00
N VAL A 176 3.62 -12.44 -10.17
CA VAL A 176 2.80 -11.21 -10.12
C VAL A 176 3.41 -10.13 -11.01
N ILE A 177 4.72 -9.87 -10.86
CA ILE A 177 5.45 -8.91 -11.69
C ILE A 177 6.78 -9.55 -12.09
N PRO A 178 6.96 -9.94 -13.36
CA PRO A 178 8.26 -10.30 -13.91
C PRO A 178 9.03 -9.04 -14.36
N TRP A 179 10.36 -9.02 -14.19
CA TRP A 179 11.19 -7.93 -14.72
C TRP A 179 11.34 -8.02 -16.24
N GLU A 180 10.47 -7.34 -16.97
CA GLU A 180 10.53 -7.22 -18.43
C GLU A 180 10.57 -5.76 -18.84
N ASP A 181 11.42 -5.41 -19.82
CA ASP A 181 11.62 -4.02 -20.26
C ASP A 181 10.32 -3.30 -20.67
N LYS A 182 9.40 -4.04 -21.30
CA LYS A 182 8.09 -3.52 -21.74
C LYS A 182 7.13 -3.19 -20.60
N LEU A 183 7.37 -3.70 -19.39
CA LEU A 183 6.50 -3.49 -18.22
C LEU A 183 6.92 -2.29 -17.38
N VAL A 184 8.07 -1.67 -17.69
CA VAL A 184 8.59 -0.52 -16.96
C VAL A 184 8.53 0.70 -17.86
N GLU A 185 7.89 1.77 -17.41
CA GLU A 185 7.89 3.06 -18.09
C GLU A 185 8.76 4.04 -17.30
N ALA A 186 9.68 4.72 -17.99
CA ALA A 186 10.61 5.66 -17.37
C ALA A 186 10.07 7.09 -17.52
N PHE A 187 9.98 7.83 -16.41
CA PHE A 187 9.51 9.20 -16.36
C PHE A 187 10.56 10.11 -15.70
N GLY A 188 10.42 11.43 -15.87
CA GLY A 188 11.15 12.41 -15.05
C GLY A 188 12.68 12.39 -15.20
N GLY A 189 13.19 11.93 -16.35
CA GLY A 189 14.64 11.86 -16.61
C GLY A 189 15.31 10.53 -16.22
N ALA A 190 14.55 9.56 -15.70
CA ALA A 190 15.05 8.19 -15.56
C ALA A 190 15.39 7.59 -16.94
N THR A 191 16.49 6.87 -17.02
CA THR A 191 16.96 6.22 -18.26
C THR A 191 16.98 4.72 -18.11
N LYS A 192 16.75 4.01 -19.22
CA LYS A 192 16.89 2.55 -19.27
C LYS A 192 18.23 2.18 -19.89
N ALA A 193 18.86 1.16 -19.33
CA ALA A 193 20.09 0.57 -19.86
C ALA A 193 20.03 -0.95 -19.77
N ALA A 194 20.74 -1.63 -20.68
CA ALA A 194 20.92 -3.07 -20.58
C ALA A 194 21.81 -3.40 -19.38
N PHE A 195 21.39 -4.36 -18.57
CA PHE A 195 22.13 -4.79 -17.40
C PHE A 195 22.14 -6.31 -17.28
N ASP A 196 23.32 -6.87 -17.05
CA ASP A 196 23.55 -8.30 -16.89
C ASP A 196 24.20 -8.54 -15.53
N VAL A 197 23.35 -8.77 -14.51
CA VAL A 197 23.76 -9.07 -13.12
C VAL A 197 24.81 -10.17 -13.07
N CYS A 198 24.65 -11.18 -13.91
CA CYS A 198 25.39 -12.44 -13.82
C CYS A 198 26.76 -12.36 -14.49
N LYS A 199 26.94 -11.46 -15.47
CA LYS A 199 28.27 -11.15 -16.01
C LYS A 199 29.09 -10.24 -15.09
N GLY A 200 28.45 -9.40 -14.27
CA GLY A 200 29.11 -8.50 -13.34
C GLY A 200 29.82 -9.20 -12.17
N ARG A 201 29.34 -10.37 -11.75
CA ARG A 201 29.89 -11.16 -10.63
C ARG A 201 30.85 -12.27 -11.04
N ALA A 202 30.99 -12.58 -12.33
CA ALA A 202 31.93 -13.57 -12.86
C ALA A 202 33.40 -13.09 -12.94
N LYS A 203 33.73 -11.95 -12.32
CA LYS A 203 35.08 -11.35 -12.31
C LYS A 203 35.62 -11.05 -10.91
N ALA A 204 35.15 -11.78 -9.89
CA ALA A 204 35.76 -11.79 -8.56
C ALA A 204 36.34 -13.18 -8.27
#